data_AF-A0A938DYV6-F1
#
_entry.id   AF-A0A938DYV6-F1
#
_cell.length_a   1.000
_cell.length_b   1.000
_cell.length_c   1.000
_cell.angle_alpha   90.00
_cell.angle_beta   90.00
_cell.angle_gamma   90.00
#
_symmetry.space_group_name_H-M   'P 1'
#
loop_
_entity.id
_entity.type
_entity.pdbx_description
1 polymer ?
#
loop_
_entity_poly.entity_id
_entity_poly.type
_entity_poly.pdbx_seq_one_letter_code
_entity_poly.pdbx_strand_id
1 'polypeptide(L)'
;MGPRHPRLFIPPDRGSPGPIGDVEFRVLHANAVRQEDILHSRTARSSLNQRIARSRALGQRFLRRVSADSDSERTTMFRPFMGAALVGTTLTLGLAAPASAHVTANLNGATATSGGYGTLFLRVPHGCDGDATNSVTVTIPAGINAAGVKPQQKAGWTITRSGNSITWSGGHLPDDQFDDFGLNLKYPTLNPGEASRKVALPTVQVCDAEVKVTRSGSDVAASAQLPSLAGKEVGVFSGETRIGSTTVATDGAVNFTTTSAKAPAGTPISLHRGGHTIANSNRAMEAWTQVAGDGTDMKMPAPTVTVVAATSSGHGH
;
A
#
# COMPACT_ATOMS: atom_id res chain seq x y z
N MET A 1 -27.79 -68.46 -16.00
CA MET A 1 -27.23 -68.50 -17.39
C MET A 1 -27.77 -67.28 -18.12
N GLY A 2 -27.04 -66.27 -18.59
CA GLY A 2 -25.64 -65.85 -18.54
C GLY A 2 -25.60 -64.30 -18.63
N PRO A 3 -24.42 -63.66 -18.55
CA PRO A 3 -24.32 -62.21 -18.33
C PRO A 3 -24.43 -61.41 -19.65
N ARG A 4 -25.06 -60.23 -19.61
CA ARG A 4 -24.99 -59.25 -20.71
C ARG A 4 -24.06 -58.10 -20.33
N HIS A 5 -22.94 -58.02 -21.03
CA HIS A 5 -22.00 -56.89 -20.97
C HIS A 5 -22.58 -55.64 -21.65
N PRO A 6 -22.35 -54.42 -21.12
CA PRO A 6 -22.61 -53.19 -21.87
C PRO A 6 -21.49 -52.92 -22.88
N ARG A 7 -21.87 -52.70 -24.14
CA ARG A 7 -20.97 -52.36 -25.26
C ARG A 7 -20.49 -50.91 -25.14
N LEU A 8 -19.18 -50.76 -25.29
CA LEU A 8 -18.42 -49.51 -25.40
C LEU A 8 -18.85 -48.76 -26.67
N PHE A 9 -19.31 -47.52 -26.53
CA PHE A 9 -19.63 -46.63 -27.65
C PHE A 9 -18.37 -45.82 -28.01
N ILE A 10 -17.82 -46.07 -29.19
CA ILE A 10 -16.70 -45.32 -29.78
C ILE A 10 -17.30 -44.32 -30.78
N PRO A 11 -17.16 -43.00 -30.58
CA PRO A 11 -17.56 -42.02 -31.59
C PRO A 11 -16.57 -42.02 -32.77
N PRO A 12 -17.02 -41.72 -34.00
CA PRO A 12 -16.17 -41.76 -35.18
C PRO A 12 -15.17 -40.61 -35.24
N ASP A 13 -13.98 -40.99 -35.70
CA ASP A 13 -12.80 -40.20 -36.05
C ASP A 13 -13.16 -39.01 -36.97
N ARG A 14 -12.79 -37.79 -36.59
CA ARG A 14 -12.83 -36.61 -37.45
C ARG A 14 -11.41 -36.34 -37.94
N GLY A 15 -11.27 -36.44 -39.25
CA GLY A 15 -10.01 -36.43 -39.97
C GLY A 15 -9.11 -35.23 -39.74
N SER A 16 -7.83 -35.54 -39.95
CA SER A 16 -6.65 -34.68 -40.01
C SER A 16 -6.77 -33.49 -40.98
N PRO A 17 -5.95 -32.44 -40.77
CA PRO A 17 -6.18 -31.11 -41.32
C PRO A 17 -5.69 -30.96 -42.77
N GLY A 18 -6.50 -30.30 -43.60
CA GLY A 18 -6.10 -29.80 -44.92
C GLY A 18 -5.25 -28.53 -44.82
N PRO A 19 -4.45 -28.22 -45.87
CA PRO A 19 -3.51 -27.10 -45.85
C PRO A 19 -4.26 -25.77 -45.99
N ILE A 20 -4.06 -24.86 -45.02
CA ILE A 20 -4.53 -23.48 -45.13
C ILE A 20 -3.47 -22.71 -45.92
N GLY A 21 -3.90 -22.13 -47.04
CA GLY A 21 -3.07 -21.48 -48.03
C GLY A 21 -2.30 -20.26 -47.52
N ASP A 22 -1.25 -19.96 -48.29
CA ASP A 22 -0.39 -18.80 -48.16
C ASP A 22 -1.20 -17.50 -48.06
N VAL A 23 -1.08 -16.83 -46.91
CA VAL A 23 -1.48 -15.43 -46.78
C VAL A 23 -0.29 -14.58 -47.20
N GLU A 24 -0.36 -14.08 -48.44
CA GLU A 24 0.53 -13.10 -49.02
C GLU A 24 0.56 -11.83 -48.13
N PHE A 25 1.65 -11.62 -47.39
CA PHE A 25 1.90 -10.36 -46.68
C PHE A 25 2.27 -9.28 -47.71
N ARG A 26 1.28 -8.54 -48.20
CA ARG A 26 1.53 -7.26 -48.88
C ARG A 26 2.07 -6.24 -47.87
N VAL A 27 3.36 -5.97 -47.98
CA VAL A 27 4.02 -4.84 -47.33
C VAL A 27 3.46 -3.54 -47.90
N LEU A 28 2.54 -2.90 -47.17
CA LEU A 28 2.20 -1.50 -47.39
C LEU A 28 3.34 -0.65 -46.83
N HIS A 29 4.17 -0.15 -47.74
CA HIS A 29 5.17 0.89 -47.46
C HIS A 29 4.43 2.18 -47.05
N ALA A 30 4.43 2.48 -45.76
CA ALA A 30 4.01 3.78 -45.26
C ALA A 30 5.17 4.78 -45.44
N ASN A 31 4.86 5.84 -46.17
CA ASN A 31 5.78 6.90 -46.59
C ASN A 31 6.53 7.54 -45.41
N ALA A 32 7.82 7.77 -45.63
CA ALA A 32 8.67 8.61 -44.80
C ALA A 32 8.07 10.02 -44.65
N VAL A 33 7.80 10.43 -43.42
CA VAL A 33 7.49 11.82 -43.09
C VAL A 33 8.82 12.59 -43.05
N ARG A 34 8.92 13.57 -43.93
CA ARG A 34 10.10 14.45 -44.10
C ARG A 34 10.30 15.36 -42.89
N GLN A 35 11.58 15.60 -42.60
CA GLN A 35 12.14 16.23 -41.41
C GLN A 35 12.17 17.77 -41.51
N GLU A 36 11.06 18.39 -41.92
CA GLU A 36 11.01 19.85 -42.21
C GLU A 36 10.03 20.64 -41.30
N ASP A 37 9.13 19.98 -40.55
CA ASP A 37 8.04 20.67 -39.82
C ASP A 37 8.29 20.99 -38.33
N ILE A 38 9.51 20.84 -37.81
CA ILE A 38 9.85 21.16 -36.40
C ILE A 38 10.75 22.40 -36.29
N LEU A 39 10.37 23.48 -36.98
CA LEU A 39 11.04 24.80 -36.86
C LEU A 39 10.13 25.92 -36.32
N HIS A 40 8.87 25.66 -35.99
CA HIS A 40 7.90 26.70 -35.60
C HIS A 40 7.48 26.76 -34.12
N SER A 41 8.13 26.03 -33.19
CA SER A 41 7.78 26.12 -31.74
C SER A 41 8.87 26.72 -30.83
N ARG A 42 10.02 27.14 -31.39
CA ARG A 42 11.13 27.73 -30.62
C ARG A 42 11.01 29.23 -30.35
N THR A 43 10.00 29.91 -30.89
CA THR A 43 9.80 31.37 -30.77
C THR A 43 8.73 31.81 -29.74
N ALA A 44 8.16 30.88 -28.97
CA ALA A 44 7.18 31.21 -27.92
C ALA A 44 7.73 31.09 -26.48
N ARG A 45 9.04 30.92 -26.32
CA ARG A 45 9.73 30.83 -24.99
C ARG A 45 10.53 32.08 -24.60
N SER A 46 10.44 33.18 -25.35
CA SER A 46 11.26 34.38 -25.10
C SER A 46 10.53 35.59 -24.49
N SER A 47 9.22 35.53 -24.22
CA SER A 47 8.45 36.72 -23.76
C SER A 47 7.92 36.67 -22.32
N LEU A 48 8.08 35.57 -21.57
CA LEU A 48 7.56 35.44 -20.20
C LEU A 48 8.61 35.62 -19.09
N ASN A 49 9.91 35.45 -19.40
CA ASN A 49 11.02 35.59 -18.44
C ASN A 49 11.47 37.04 -18.18
N GLN A 50 10.80 38.05 -18.75
CA GLN A 50 11.15 39.47 -18.58
C GLN A 50 10.23 40.27 -17.64
N ARG A 51 9.26 39.65 -16.96
CA ARG A 51 8.27 40.37 -16.13
C ARG A 51 8.27 40.09 -14.62
N ILE A 52 9.14 39.23 -14.08
CA ILE A 52 9.17 38.94 -12.62
C ILE A 52 10.45 39.46 -11.91
N ALA A 53 11.40 40.07 -12.64
CA ALA A 53 12.63 40.62 -12.08
C ALA A 53 12.56 42.13 -11.70
N ARG A 54 11.38 42.75 -11.63
CA ARG A 54 11.22 44.21 -11.43
C ARG A 54 10.34 44.65 -10.25
N SER A 55 10.24 43.88 -9.17
CA SER A 55 9.54 44.32 -7.93
C SER A 55 10.40 44.30 -6.65
N ARG A 56 11.74 44.22 -6.78
CA ARG A 56 12.69 44.41 -5.67
C ARG A 56 13.48 45.70 -5.82
N ALA A 57 12.82 46.83 -5.70
CA ALA A 57 13.44 48.14 -5.41
C ALA A 57 12.31 49.13 -5.10
N LEU A 58 12.47 49.95 -4.07
CA LEU A 58 11.52 50.94 -3.49
C LEU A 58 10.82 50.45 -2.23
N GLY A 59 11.53 50.50 -1.11
CA GLY A 59 10.95 50.25 0.22
C GLY A 59 11.92 50.39 1.39
N GLN A 60 13.05 51.08 1.20
CA GLN A 60 13.97 51.46 2.28
C GLN A 60 14.29 52.94 2.12
N ARG A 61 13.90 53.74 3.13
CA ARG A 61 14.47 55.04 3.58
C ARG A 61 13.37 56.02 4.03
N PHE A 62 12.82 55.79 5.22
CA PHE A 62 12.18 56.77 6.12
C PHE A 62 11.81 55.93 7.37
N LEU A 63 12.37 56.05 8.57
CA LEU A 63 12.89 57.19 9.31
C LEU A 63 14.10 56.77 10.16
N ARG A 64 15.05 57.69 10.27
CA ARG A 64 16.17 57.65 11.19
C ARG A 64 15.71 58.12 12.58
N ARG A 65 16.25 57.46 13.61
CA ARG A 65 16.92 58.10 14.76
C ARG A 65 16.02 58.84 15.76
N VAL A 66 15.65 58.14 16.83
CA VAL A 66 15.67 58.70 18.19
C VAL A 66 16.56 57.80 19.04
N SER A 67 17.42 58.47 19.78
CA SER A 67 18.55 58.01 20.58
C SER A 67 18.13 57.83 22.06
N ALA A 68 19.05 57.28 22.85
CA ALA A 68 19.08 57.04 24.31
C ALA A 68 18.82 55.56 24.64
N ASP A 69 19.83 54.73 24.93
CA ASP A 69 20.87 54.82 25.98
C ASP A 69 20.28 54.95 27.39
N SER A 70 20.32 53.87 28.16
CA SER A 70 20.85 53.90 29.53
C SER A 70 20.95 52.47 30.06
N ASP A 71 22.17 52.18 30.45
CA ASP A 71 22.68 51.03 31.15
C ASP A 71 22.10 50.87 32.57
N SER A 72 22.29 49.67 33.12
CA SER A 72 22.72 49.43 34.51
C SER A 72 21.76 49.66 35.70
N GLU A 73 21.44 48.54 36.37
CA GLU A 73 21.76 48.23 37.78
C GLU A 73 20.66 47.90 38.81
N ARG A 74 20.99 46.82 39.54
CA ARG A 74 20.77 46.51 40.97
C ARG A 74 19.37 46.16 41.50
N THR A 75 19.22 44.85 41.72
CA THR A 75 19.13 44.21 43.04
C THR A 75 18.48 45.00 44.18
N THR A 76 17.31 44.56 44.64
CA THR A 76 17.07 44.33 46.08
C THR A 76 15.91 43.36 46.28
N MET A 77 16.21 42.35 47.09
CA MET A 77 15.36 41.27 47.56
C MET A 77 14.56 41.77 48.78
N PHE A 78 13.22 41.62 48.80
CA PHE A 78 12.44 41.42 50.03
C PHE A 78 11.10 40.73 49.67
N ARG A 79 10.98 39.46 50.08
CA ARG A 79 9.73 38.65 50.18
C ARG A 79 9.09 38.93 51.56
N PRO A 80 7.93 38.36 51.95
CA PRO A 80 6.78 37.82 51.20
C PRO A 80 5.42 38.36 51.73
N PHE A 81 4.34 38.25 50.95
CA PHE A 81 3.00 38.09 51.54
C PHE A 81 2.26 36.95 50.83
N MET A 82 1.88 35.95 51.64
CA MET A 82 0.97 34.87 51.28
C MET A 82 -0.40 35.46 50.91
N GLY A 83 -0.89 35.11 49.73
CA GLY A 83 -2.27 35.32 49.30
C GLY A 83 -2.72 34.07 48.55
N ALA A 84 -3.44 33.19 49.24
CA ALA A 84 -4.03 32.00 48.68
C ALA A 84 -5.10 32.37 47.64
N ALA A 85 -4.89 31.99 46.40
CA ALA A 85 -5.94 31.87 45.39
C ALA A 85 -5.79 30.49 44.72
N LEU A 86 -6.50 29.51 45.26
CA LEU A 86 -6.70 28.20 44.61
C LEU A 86 -7.61 28.41 43.39
N VAL A 87 -7.04 28.80 42.26
CA VAL A 87 -7.70 28.63 40.96
C VAL A 87 -7.39 27.21 40.51
N GLY A 88 -8.40 26.35 40.62
CA GLY A 88 -8.31 24.94 40.26
C GLY A 88 -8.02 24.76 38.78
N THR A 89 -6.76 24.53 38.43
CA THR A 89 -6.38 23.97 37.14
C THR A 89 -6.79 22.50 37.14
N THR A 90 -8.01 22.20 36.69
CA THR A 90 -8.40 20.82 36.35
C THR A 90 -7.50 20.33 35.23
N LEU A 91 -6.42 19.65 35.61
CA LEU A 91 -5.56 18.90 34.71
C LEU A 91 -6.38 17.74 34.16
N THR A 92 -7.05 17.95 33.04
CA THR A 92 -7.65 16.87 32.26
C THR A 92 -6.49 16.02 31.72
N LEU A 93 -6.13 14.96 32.45
CA LEU A 93 -5.36 13.85 31.91
C LEU A 93 -6.19 13.27 30.76
N GLY A 94 -5.95 13.77 29.55
CA GLY A 94 -6.47 13.16 28.35
C GLY A 94 -5.94 11.74 28.31
N LEU A 95 -6.83 10.76 28.47
CA LEU A 95 -6.51 9.39 28.09
C LEU A 95 -6.27 9.42 26.59
N ALA A 96 -5.01 9.53 26.19
CA ALA A 96 -4.60 9.19 24.85
C ALA A 96 -4.98 7.71 24.68
N ALA A 97 -6.08 7.44 23.97
CA ALA A 97 -6.40 6.10 23.55
C ALA A 97 -5.15 5.55 22.83
N PRO A 98 -4.77 4.28 23.03
CA PRO A 98 -3.67 3.71 22.28
C PRO A 98 -4.00 3.89 20.80
N ALA A 99 -3.11 4.52 20.04
CA ALA A 99 -3.22 4.54 18.59
C ALA A 99 -3.17 3.08 18.14
N SER A 100 -4.33 2.54 17.75
CA SER A 100 -4.46 1.13 17.38
C SER A 100 -3.92 0.96 15.96
N ALA A 101 -2.63 0.62 15.87
CA ALA A 101 -1.93 0.37 14.61
C ALA A 101 -2.08 -1.09 14.12
N HIS A 102 -2.95 -1.88 14.74
CA HIS A 102 -3.04 -3.32 14.48
C HIS A 102 -4.20 -3.64 13.53
N VAL A 103 -3.97 -4.66 12.69
CA VAL A 103 -5.05 -5.19 11.84
C VAL A 103 -6.10 -5.84 12.74
N THR A 104 -7.37 -5.58 12.47
CA THR A 104 -8.49 -6.20 13.22
C THR A 104 -9.36 -7.05 12.32
N ALA A 105 -9.96 -8.10 12.88
CA ALA A 105 -10.91 -8.97 12.20
C ALA A 105 -12.34 -8.58 12.64
N ASN A 106 -13.10 -7.98 11.73
CA ASN A 106 -14.47 -7.49 11.99
C ASN A 106 -15.50 -8.31 11.22
N LEU A 107 -16.55 -8.75 11.91
CA LEU A 107 -17.67 -9.46 11.30
C LEU A 107 -18.68 -8.47 10.73
N ASN A 108 -19.29 -8.80 9.59
CA ASN A 108 -20.37 -8.00 9.01
C ASN A 108 -21.71 -8.24 9.74
N GLY A 109 -21.80 -7.84 11.02
CA GLY A 109 -23.01 -7.90 11.85
C GLY A 109 -23.50 -9.31 12.24
N ALA A 110 -22.97 -10.37 11.62
CA ALA A 110 -23.33 -11.75 11.89
C ALA A 110 -22.32 -12.45 12.79
N THR A 111 -22.79 -13.24 13.75
CA THR A 111 -21.95 -14.09 14.58
C THR A 111 -21.29 -15.17 13.74
N ALA A 112 -19.97 -15.36 13.90
CA ALA A 112 -19.25 -16.45 13.26
C ALA A 112 -19.71 -17.79 13.87
N THR A 113 -20.60 -18.48 13.16
CA THR A 113 -21.22 -19.72 13.65
C THR A 113 -20.47 -20.93 13.11
N SER A 114 -20.28 -21.94 13.95
CA SER A 114 -19.61 -23.19 13.61
C SER A 114 -20.14 -23.81 12.31
N GLY A 115 -19.26 -24.03 11.34
CA GLY A 115 -19.63 -24.57 10.03
C GLY A 115 -20.50 -23.66 9.16
N GLY A 116 -20.86 -22.46 9.63
CA GLY A 116 -21.65 -21.47 8.91
C GLY A 116 -20.82 -20.67 7.90
N TYR A 117 -21.50 -20.02 6.97
CA TYR A 117 -20.87 -19.06 6.06
C TYR A 117 -20.99 -17.65 6.60
N GLY A 118 -19.98 -16.82 6.37
CA GLY A 118 -20.01 -15.41 6.73
C GLY A 118 -18.99 -14.58 5.97
N THR A 119 -19.07 -13.27 6.20
CA THR A 119 -18.11 -12.30 5.68
C THR A 119 -17.38 -11.67 6.85
N LEU A 120 -16.05 -11.71 6.77
CA LEU A 120 -15.14 -11.08 7.71
C LEU A 120 -14.32 -10.02 6.96
N PHE A 121 -14.09 -8.87 7.59
CA PHE A 121 -13.20 -7.83 7.10
C PHE A 121 -11.95 -7.76 7.95
N LEU A 122 -10.79 -7.86 7.30
CA LEU A 122 -9.52 -7.48 7.90
C LEU A 122 -9.36 -5.97 7.71
N ARG A 123 -9.46 -5.20 8.79
CA ARG A 123 -9.25 -3.75 8.75
C ARG A 123 -7.79 -3.43 8.93
N VAL A 124 -7.19 -2.78 7.93
CA VAL A 124 -5.85 -2.20 8.02
C VAL A 124 -6.02 -0.72 8.38
N PRO A 125 -5.53 -0.27 9.55
CA PRO A 125 -5.88 1.06 10.08
C PRO A 125 -5.13 2.22 9.40
N HIS A 126 -3.92 1.96 8.89
CA HIS A 126 -3.07 2.93 8.21
C HIS A 126 -1.96 2.22 7.42
N GLY A 127 -1.17 3.01 6.71
CA GLY A 127 0.15 2.71 6.17
C GLY A 127 1.21 2.39 7.22
N CYS A 128 2.50 2.51 6.90
CA CYS A 128 3.60 2.26 7.83
C CYS A 128 4.51 3.48 7.85
N ASP A 129 4.67 4.12 9.01
CA ASP A 129 5.62 5.24 9.20
C ASP A 129 5.58 6.27 8.06
N GLY A 130 4.37 6.71 7.69
CA GLY A 130 4.11 7.67 6.60
C GLY A 130 3.98 7.08 5.20
N ASP A 131 4.36 5.82 4.97
CA ASP A 131 4.27 5.15 3.66
C ASP A 131 2.97 4.38 3.50
N ALA A 132 2.46 4.30 2.26
CA ALA A 132 1.19 3.66 2.00
C ALA A 132 1.29 2.13 2.05
N THR A 133 0.26 1.44 2.53
CA THR A 133 0.16 -0.03 2.38
C THR A 133 -0.07 -0.39 0.93
N ASN A 134 0.82 -1.22 0.40
CA ASN A 134 0.81 -1.67 -1.00
C ASN A 134 0.57 -3.18 -1.14
N SER A 135 0.68 -3.95 -0.05
CA SER A 135 0.31 -5.36 -0.04
C SER A 135 -0.27 -5.77 1.31
N VAL A 136 -1.31 -6.58 1.27
CA VAL A 136 -1.90 -7.23 2.45
C VAL A 136 -2.03 -8.71 2.14
N THR A 137 -1.38 -9.54 2.95
CA THR A 137 -1.46 -11.00 2.83
C THR A 137 -2.09 -11.58 4.07
N VAL A 138 -3.11 -12.40 3.90
CA VAL A 138 -3.69 -13.20 4.98
C VAL A 138 -3.38 -14.68 4.76
N THR A 139 -2.91 -15.34 5.80
CA THR A 139 -2.78 -16.79 5.85
C THR A 139 -4.08 -17.40 6.37
N ILE A 140 -4.73 -18.22 5.55
CA ILE A 140 -5.96 -18.91 5.95
C ILE A 140 -5.61 -20.04 6.94
N PRO A 141 -6.17 -20.01 8.17
CA PRO A 141 -5.84 -20.98 9.20
C PRO A 141 -6.39 -22.37 8.88
N ALA A 142 -5.81 -23.38 9.51
CA ALA A 142 -6.30 -24.75 9.44
C ALA A 142 -7.77 -24.84 9.88
N GLY A 143 -8.53 -25.74 9.25
CA GLY A 143 -9.97 -25.89 9.49
C GLY A 143 -10.85 -24.97 8.63
N ILE A 144 -10.27 -23.96 7.96
CA ILE A 144 -10.93 -23.22 6.88
C ILE A 144 -10.42 -23.74 5.54
N ASN A 145 -11.33 -24.06 4.61
CA ASN A 145 -10.94 -24.44 3.25
C ASN A 145 -10.47 -23.19 2.49
N ALA A 146 -9.15 -22.99 2.38
CA ALA A 146 -8.54 -21.87 1.68
C ALA A 146 -8.99 -21.73 0.22
N ALA A 147 -9.21 -22.83 -0.50
CA ALA A 147 -9.69 -22.81 -1.89
C ALA A 147 -11.15 -22.32 -1.99
N GLY A 148 -11.94 -22.53 -0.94
CA GLY A 148 -13.33 -22.05 -0.85
C GLY A 148 -13.47 -20.60 -0.39
N VAL A 149 -12.39 -19.95 0.04
CA VAL A 149 -12.41 -18.55 0.47
C VAL A 149 -12.48 -17.62 -0.75
N LYS A 150 -13.46 -16.71 -0.71
CA LYS A 150 -13.69 -15.69 -1.74
C LYS A 150 -13.25 -14.32 -1.19
N PRO A 151 -12.06 -13.82 -1.58
CA PRO A 151 -11.64 -12.48 -1.22
C PRO A 151 -12.46 -11.42 -1.95
N GLN A 152 -12.71 -10.29 -1.30
CA GLN A 152 -13.35 -9.12 -1.86
C GLN A 152 -12.45 -8.55 -2.97
N GLN A 153 -13.02 -8.36 -4.16
CA GLN A 153 -12.36 -7.58 -5.20
C GLN A 153 -12.37 -6.10 -4.86
N LYS A 154 -11.22 -5.45 -5.03
CA LYS A 154 -11.03 -4.04 -4.73
C LYS A 154 -10.40 -3.37 -5.94
N ALA A 155 -10.92 -2.20 -6.32
CA ALA A 155 -10.37 -1.44 -7.43
C ALA A 155 -8.91 -1.08 -7.15
N GLY A 156 -8.03 -1.27 -8.14
CA GLY A 156 -6.60 -1.00 -7.99
C GLY A 156 -5.80 -2.06 -7.25
N TRP A 157 -6.43 -3.08 -6.66
CA TRP A 157 -5.74 -4.20 -6.01
C TRP A 157 -5.82 -5.46 -6.87
N THR A 158 -4.70 -6.17 -7.00
CA THR A 158 -4.64 -7.49 -7.63
C THR A 158 -4.68 -8.58 -6.57
N ILE A 159 -5.43 -9.65 -6.82
CA ILE A 159 -5.54 -10.79 -5.89
C ILE A 159 -4.75 -11.98 -6.41
N THR A 160 -3.85 -12.52 -5.60
CA THR A 160 -3.13 -13.77 -5.88
C THR A 160 -3.31 -14.78 -4.74
N ARG A 161 -3.03 -16.05 -5.04
CA ARG A 161 -3.04 -17.15 -4.07
C ARG A 161 -1.72 -17.90 -4.13
N SER A 162 -1.20 -18.27 -2.97
CA SER A 162 -0.02 -19.15 -2.85
C SER A 162 -0.20 -20.03 -1.61
N GLY A 163 -0.31 -21.35 -1.82
CA GLY A 163 -0.68 -22.28 -0.75
C GLY A 163 -2.02 -21.92 -0.11
N ASN A 164 -2.01 -21.70 1.21
CA ASN A 164 -3.17 -21.24 1.99
C ASN A 164 -3.21 -19.71 2.18
N SER A 165 -2.38 -18.95 1.48
CA SER A 165 -2.35 -17.49 1.61
C SER A 165 -3.09 -16.81 0.46
N ILE A 166 -3.75 -15.70 0.79
CA ILE A 166 -4.40 -14.79 -0.15
C ILE A 166 -3.74 -13.42 0.00
N THR A 167 -3.33 -12.84 -1.12
CA THR A 167 -2.65 -11.54 -1.13
C THR A 167 -3.42 -10.56 -2.00
N TRP A 168 -3.71 -9.38 -1.45
CA TRP A 168 -4.05 -8.19 -2.22
C TRP A 168 -2.79 -7.35 -2.41
N SER A 169 -2.44 -6.98 -3.65
CA SER A 169 -1.24 -6.18 -3.94
C SER A 169 -1.46 -5.06 -4.96
N GLY A 170 -0.62 -4.01 -4.84
CA GLY A 170 -0.56 -2.77 -5.65
C GLY A 170 -1.74 -1.85 -5.61
N GLY A 171 -2.66 -2.07 -4.68
CA GLY A 171 -3.42 -0.94 -4.25
C GLY A 171 -2.58 -0.01 -3.39
N HIS A 172 -3.23 1.03 -2.93
CA HIS A 172 -2.59 2.17 -2.31
C HIS A 172 -3.46 2.61 -1.15
N LEU A 173 -3.06 2.25 0.07
CA LEU A 173 -3.74 2.69 1.30
C LEU A 173 -2.82 3.68 2.03
N PRO A 174 -3.11 5.00 1.94
CA PRO A 174 -2.33 6.04 2.60
C PRO A 174 -2.19 5.87 4.12
N ASP A 175 -1.14 6.46 4.70
CA ASP A 175 -0.89 6.42 6.15
C ASP A 175 -1.97 7.11 6.99
N ASP A 176 -2.71 8.05 6.41
CA ASP A 176 -3.80 8.76 7.09
C ASP A 176 -5.18 8.15 6.86
N GLN A 177 -5.25 6.97 6.22
CA GLN A 177 -6.50 6.31 5.84
C GLN A 177 -6.51 4.85 6.27
N PHE A 178 -7.71 4.31 6.49
CA PHE A 178 -7.93 2.90 6.74
C PHE A 178 -8.64 2.24 5.56
N ASP A 179 -8.52 0.92 5.44
CA ASP A 179 -9.29 0.14 4.47
C ASP A 179 -9.62 -1.26 5.00
N ASP A 180 -10.70 -1.84 4.46
CA ASP A 180 -11.19 -3.16 4.81
C ASP A 180 -10.92 -4.16 3.66
N PHE A 181 -10.40 -5.33 4.04
CA PHE A 181 -10.12 -6.44 3.13
C PHE A 181 -11.03 -7.62 3.46
N GLY A 182 -12.11 -7.75 2.69
CA GLY A 182 -13.15 -8.74 2.94
C GLY A 182 -12.79 -10.16 2.52
N LEU A 183 -13.20 -11.14 3.32
CA LEU A 183 -13.17 -12.56 3.03
C LEU A 183 -14.57 -13.13 3.24
N ASN A 184 -15.15 -13.73 2.21
CA ASN A 184 -16.33 -14.58 2.36
C ASN A 184 -15.87 -16.05 2.45
N LEU A 185 -16.22 -16.72 3.54
CA LEU A 185 -15.70 -18.05 3.86
C LEU A 185 -16.71 -18.86 4.70
N LYS A 186 -16.43 -20.17 4.79
CA LYS A 186 -17.07 -21.06 5.76
C LYS A 186 -16.20 -21.13 7.02
N TYR A 187 -16.76 -20.81 8.17
CA TYR A 187 -16.07 -20.93 9.46
C TYR A 187 -15.82 -22.40 9.79
N PRO A 188 -14.76 -22.71 10.55
CA PRO A 188 -14.43 -24.09 10.86
C PRO A 188 -15.50 -24.72 11.76
N THR A 189 -15.74 -26.01 11.59
CA THR A 189 -16.60 -26.78 12.49
C THR A 189 -15.91 -26.96 13.84
N LEU A 190 -16.65 -26.74 14.93
CA LEU A 190 -16.18 -26.93 16.30
C LEU A 190 -16.32 -28.40 16.67
N ASN A 191 -15.48 -28.88 17.57
CA ASN A 191 -15.61 -30.25 18.07
C ASN A 191 -16.87 -30.37 18.95
N PRO A 192 -17.47 -31.57 19.07
CA PRO A 192 -18.57 -31.78 20.01
C PRO A 192 -18.19 -31.32 21.43
N GLY A 193 -19.05 -30.50 22.05
CA GLY A 193 -18.82 -29.92 23.38
C GLY A 193 -17.99 -28.63 23.41
N GLU A 194 -17.41 -28.19 22.29
CA GLU A 194 -16.68 -26.92 22.20
C GLU A 194 -17.67 -25.75 22.02
N ALA A 195 -17.84 -24.92 23.05
CA ALA A 195 -18.78 -23.79 23.03
C ALA A 195 -18.33 -22.66 22.08
N SER A 196 -17.02 -22.42 22.00
CA SER A 196 -16.42 -21.44 21.08
C SER A 196 -14.94 -21.72 20.84
N ARG A 197 -14.42 -21.20 19.71
CA ARG A 197 -13.00 -21.23 19.36
C ARG A 197 -12.54 -19.88 18.83
N LYS A 198 -11.43 -19.38 19.35
CA LYS A 198 -10.71 -18.26 18.72
C LYS A 198 -9.93 -18.77 17.52
N VAL A 199 -10.12 -18.14 16.37
CA VAL A 199 -9.44 -18.44 15.12
C VAL A 199 -8.59 -17.23 14.76
N ALA A 200 -7.27 -17.41 14.73
CA ALA A 200 -6.34 -16.38 14.30
C ALA A 200 -6.23 -16.34 12.77
N LEU A 201 -6.09 -15.14 12.23
CA LEU A 201 -5.89 -14.86 10.81
C LEU A 201 -4.57 -14.09 10.65
N PRO A 202 -3.41 -14.78 10.67
CA PRO A 202 -2.12 -14.14 10.48
C PRO A 202 -2.16 -13.25 9.25
N THR A 203 -1.82 -11.97 9.45
CA THR A 203 -1.90 -10.95 8.41
C THR A 203 -0.57 -10.23 8.33
N VAL A 204 -0.07 -10.07 7.11
CA VAL A 204 1.14 -9.33 6.80
C VAL A 204 0.76 -8.11 5.98
N GLN A 205 1.15 -6.95 6.48
CA GLN A 205 1.06 -5.67 5.78
C GLN A 205 2.44 -5.30 5.25
N VAL A 206 2.51 -4.88 3.99
CA VAL A 206 3.75 -4.38 3.37
C VAL A 206 3.47 -2.99 2.82
N CYS A 207 4.27 -2.03 3.28
CA CYS A 207 4.14 -0.63 2.88
C CYS A 207 5.13 -0.23 1.79
N ASP A 208 6.29 -0.88 1.66
CA ASP A 208 7.27 -0.52 0.63
C ASP A 208 7.73 -1.70 -0.21
N ALA A 209 7.94 -1.46 -1.49
CA ALA A 209 8.92 -2.22 -2.26
C ALA A 209 10.31 -1.62 -2.08
N GLU A 210 11.33 -2.47 -1.98
CA GLU A 210 12.73 -2.01 -1.95
C GLU A 210 13.11 -1.40 -3.31
N VAL A 211 13.70 -0.20 -3.29
CA VAL A 211 14.41 0.36 -4.44
C VAL A 211 15.89 0.04 -4.32
N LYS A 212 16.39 -0.82 -5.20
CA LYS A 212 17.82 -1.11 -5.30
C LYS A 212 18.50 -0.02 -6.12
N VAL A 213 19.51 0.61 -5.54
CA VAL A 213 20.28 1.67 -6.21
C VAL A 213 21.69 1.20 -6.48
N THR A 214 22.07 1.14 -7.76
CA THR A 214 23.45 0.90 -8.19
C THR A 214 24.06 2.20 -8.71
N ARG A 215 25.34 2.41 -8.44
CA ARG A 215 26.10 3.59 -8.88
C ARG A 215 27.36 3.13 -9.60
N SER A 216 27.62 3.68 -10.79
CA SER A 216 28.80 3.41 -11.60
C SER A 216 29.30 4.70 -12.23
N GLY A 217 30.40 5.25 -11.71
CA GLY A 217 30.87 6.57 -12.12
C GLY A 217 29.82 7.66 -11.88
N SER A 218 29.43 8.38 -12.94
CA SER A 218 28.36 9.38 -12.91
C SER A 218 26.96 8.79 -13.00
N ASP A 219 26.82 7.50 -13.32
CA ASP A 219 25.54 6.88 -13.61
C ASP A 219 24.93 6.28 -12.33
N VAL A 220 23.63 6.48 -12.18
CA VAL A 220 22.82 5.96 -11.08
C VAL A 220 21.64 5.21 -11.68
N ALA A 221 21.49 3.95 -11.30
CA ALA A 221 20.33 3.15 -11.68
C ALA A 221 19.52 2.78 -10.43
N ALA A 222 18.21 2.89 -10.54
CA ALA A 222 17.24 2.50 -9.53
C ALA A 222 16.34 1.41 -10.11
N SER A 223 16.18 0.31 -9.37
CA SER A 223 15.28 -0.78 -9.74
C SER A 223 14.39 -1.23 -8.60
N ALA A 224 13.17 -1.65 -8.92
CA ALA A 224 12.19 -2.17 -7.97
C ALA A 224 11.27 -3.19 -8.67
N GLN A 225 10.47 -3.90 -7.88
CA GLN A 225 9.51 -4.88 -8.38
C GLN A 225 8.10 -4.50 -7.89
N LEU A 226 7.22 -4.08 -8.82
CA LEU A 226 5.88 -3.60 -8.55
C LEU A 226 4.83 -4.29 -9.47
N PRO A 227 4.63 -5.63 -9.39
CA PRO A 227 3.82 -6.42 -10.35
C PRO A 227 2.39 -5.91 -10.56
N SER A 228 1.82 -5.37 -9.50
CA SER A 228 0.45 -4.89 -9.44
C SER A 228 0.27 -3.48 -10.04
N LEU A 229 1.36 -2.79 -10.36
CA LEU A 229 1.34 -1.53 -11.09
C LEU A 229 1.73 -1.71 -12.57
N ALA A 230 1.79 -2.95 -13.08
CA ALA A 230 2.12 -3.26 -14.47
C ALA A 230 1.38 -2.37 -15.48
N GLY A 231 2.15 -1.77 -16.39
CA GLY A 231 1.65 -0.84 -17.42
C GLY A 231 1.23 0.54 -16.90
N LYS A 232 1.54 0.88 -15.64
CA LYS A 232 1.24 2.20 -15.07
C LYS A 232 2.51 3.02 -14.89
N GLU A 233 2.37 4.34 -14.97
CA GLU A 233 3.49 5.26 -14.72
C GLU A 233 3.70 5.49 -13.22
N VAL A 234 4.97 5.56 -12.82
CA VAL A 234 5.42 5.95 -11.48
C VAL A 234 6.42 7.10 -11.59
N GLY A 235 6.33 8.07 -10.68
CA GLY A 235 7.31 9.14 -10.52
C GLY A 235 8.55 8.63 -9.78
N VAL A 236 9.73 9.15 -10.12
CA VAL A 236 10.99 8.84 -9.45
C VAL A 236 11.50 10.11 -8.76
N PHE A 237 11.86 9.99 -7.49
CA PHE A 237 12.27 11.09 -6.62
C PHE A 237 13.65 10.82 -6.00
N SER A 238 14.41 11.89 -5.79
CA SER A 238 15.60 11.90 -4.93
C SER A 238 15.34 12.87 -3.79
N GLY A 239 15.18 12.35 -2.57
CA GLY A 239 14.60 13.11 -1.47
C GLY A 239 13.20 13.60 -1.86
N GLU A 240 12.95 14.89 -1.72
CA GLU A 240 11.67 15.54 -2.11
C GLU A 240 11.64 15.96 -3.60
N THR A 241 12.75 15.86 -4.32
CA THR A 241 12.85 16.36 -5.70
C THR A 241 12.44 15.29 -6.71
N ARG A 242 11.46 15.58 -7.56
CA ARG A 242 11.11 14.71 -8.69
C ARG A 242 12.21 14.75 -9.75
N ILE A 243 12.84 13.62 -10.02
CA ILE A 243 13.95 13.49 -10.99
C ILE A 243 13.52 12.86 -12.32
N GLY A 244 12.34 12.24 -12.37
CA GLY A 244 11.76 11.68 -13.59
C GLY A 244 10.47 10.89 -13.35
N SER A 245 10.06 10.11 -14.34
CA SER A 245 9.10 9.01 -14.22
C SER A 245 9.51 7.83 -15.11
N THR A 246 8.94 6.67 -14.84
CA THR A 246 9.09 5.47 -15.66
C THR A 246 7.79 4.67 -15.64
N THR A 247 7.57 3.84 -16.66
CA THR A 247 6.43 2.93 -16.72
C THR A 247 6.84 1.58 -16.15
N VAL A 248 6.03 1.04 -15.25
CA VAL A 248 6.22 -0.30 -14.70
C VAL A 248 6.00 -1.31 -15.83
N ALA A 249 6.99 -2.19 -16.06
CA ALA A 249 6.90 -3.21 -17.09
C ALA A 249 5.77 -4.22 -16.80
N THR A 250 5.40 -5.02 -17.81
CA THR A 250 4.30 -6.00 -17.70
C THR A 250 4.56 -7.08 -16.66
N ASP A 251 5.83 -7.38 -16.38
CA ASP A 251 6.26 -8.30 -15.33
C ASP A 251 6.40 -7.64 -13.94
N GLY A 252 6.13 -6.34 -13.85
CA GLY A 252 6.30 -5.54 -12.64
C GLY A 252 7.63 -4.83 -12.51
N ALA A 253 8.58 -5.08 -13.39
CA ALA A 253 9.91 -4.52 -13.25
C ALA A 253 9.89 -3.00 -13.41
N VAL A 254 10.53 -2.31 -12.49
CA VAL A 254 10.85 -0.89 -12.60
C VAL A 254 12.33 -0.75 -12.80
N ASN A 255 12.73 -0.06 -13.86
CA ASN A 255 14.11 0.33 -14.10
C ASN A 255 14.13 1.81 -14.46
N PHE A 256 15.00 2.56 -13.81
CA PHE A 256 15.21 3.98 -14.06
C PHE A 256 16.70 4.30 -13.98
N THR A 257 17.21 5.03 -14.96
CA THR A 257 18.60 5.50 -14.98
C THR A 257 18.66 7.02 -14.97
N THR A 258 19.64 7.55 -14.25
CA THR A 258 19.87 8.98 -14.09
C THR A 258 21.35 9.22 -13.78
N THR A 259 21.71 10.47 -13.49
CA THR A 259 23.07 10.85 -13.12
C THR A 259 23.18 11.17 -11.64
N SER A 260 24.40 11.07 -11.10
CA SER A 260 24.73 11.45 -9.73
C SER A 260 24.46 12.92 -9.42
N ALA A 261 24.39 13.78 -10.43
CA ALA A 261 23.97 15.17 -10.29
C ALA A 261 22.47 15.32 -9.92
N LYS A 262 21.63 14.41 -10.42
CA LYS A 262 20.18 14.37 -10.10
C LYS A 262 19.87 13.50 -8.88
N ALA A 263 20.68 12.47 -8.62
CA ALA A 263 20.52 11.55 -7.49
C ALA A 263 21.84 11.44 -6.70
N PRO A 264 22.16 12.44 -5.85
CA PRO A 264 23.39 12.46 -5.06
C PRO A 264 23.54 11.23 -4.16
N ALA A 265 24.78 10.87 -3.83
CA ALA A 265 25.06 9.84 -2.83
C ALA A 265 24.48 10.25 -1.46
N GLY A 266 23.94 9.28 -0.72
CA GLY A 266 23.32 9.53 0.59
C GLY A 266 21.89 10.08 0.55
N THR A 267 21.39 10.53 -0.61
CA THR A 267 19.98 10.91 -0.77
C THR A 267 19.16 9.68 -1.21
N PRO A 268 18.11 9.29 -0.47
CA PRO A 268 17.25 8.17 -0.85
C PRO A 268 16.59 8.38 -2.21
N ILE A 269 16.42 7.30 -2.96
CA ILE A 269 15.60 7.27 -4.16
C ILE A 269 14.27 6.60 -3.80
N SER A 270 13.17 7.25 -4.15
CA SER A 270 11.83 6.72 -3.95
C SER A 270 11.01 6.73 -5.24
N LEU A 271 10.08 5.79 -5.34
CA LEU A 271 9.07 5.74 -6.38
C LEU A 271 7.76 6.27 -5.80
N HIS A 272 7.03 7.06 -6.58
CA HIS A 272 5.81 7.72 -6.16
C HIS A 272 4.68 7.53 -7.16
N ARG A 273 3.44 7.48 -6.69
CA ARG A 273 2.25 7.54 -7.54
C ARG A 273 1.10 8.19 -6.79
N GLY A 274 0.33 9.02 -7.49
CA GLY A 274 -0.82 9.70 -6.88
C GLY A 274 -0.46 10.64 -5.73
N GLY A 275 0.80 11.10 -5.66
CA GLY A 275 1.28 11.97 -4.57
C GLY A 275 1.89 11.24 -3.38
N HIS A 276 2.07 9.93 -3.45
CA HIS A 276 2.54 9.12 -2.32
C HIS A 276 3.73 8.23 -2.71
N THR A 277 4.58 7.89 -1.73
CA THR A 277 5.66 6.91 -1.84
C THR A 277 5.11 5.48 -1.94
N ILE A 278 5.65 4.69 -2.88
CA ILE A 278 5.28 3.27 -3.12
C ILE A 278 6.49 2.33 -3.07
N ALA A 279 7.71 2.87 -3.09
CA ALA A 279 8.96 2.13 -2.96
C ALA A 279 10.08 3.07 -2.53
N ASN A 280 11.04 2.59 -1.74
CA ASN A 280 12.14 3.42 -1.23
C ASN A 280 13.47 2.65 -1.11
N SER A 281 14.59 3.36 -1.27
CA SER A 281 15.94 2.81 -1.22
C SER A 281 16.61 2.83 0.16
N ASN A 282 16.00 3.48 1.15
CA ASN A 282 16.55 3.58 2.52
C ASN A 282 15.79 2.76 3.55
N ARG A 283 14.74 2.02 3.16
CA ARG A 283 14.02 1.10 4.05
C ARG A 283 14.33 -0.35 3.70
N ALA A 284 14.68 -1.13 4.72
CA ALA A 284 14.52 -2.58 4.65
C ALA A 284 13.01 -2.87 4.54
N MET A 285 12.62 -3.95 3.85
CA MET A 285 11.22 -4.37 3.79
C MET A 285 10.72 -4.66 5.20
N GLU A 286 10.07 -3.69 5.85
CA GLU A 286 9.34 -3.92 7.08
C GLU A 286 8.03 -4.61 6.71
N ALA A 287 8.11 -5.93 6.54
CA ALA A 287 6.93 -6.76 6.51
C ALA A 287 6.38 -6.81 7.94
N TRP A 288 5.39 -5.97 8.22
CA TRP A 288 4.65 -5.99 9.48
C TRP A 288 3.90 -7.32 9.56
N THR A 289 4.53 -8.31 10.21
CA THR A 289 4.02 -9.68 10.30
C THR A 289 3.31 -9.87 11.62
N GLN A 290 1.99 -10.09 11.58
CA GLN A 290 1.24 -10.46 12.77
C GLN A 290 1.18 -11.99 12.85
N VAL A 291 1.85 -12.56 13.86
CA VAL A 291 1.97 -14.00 14.07
C VAL A 291 0.81 -14.49 14.95
N ALA A 292 0.34 -15.72 14.74
CA ALA A 292 -0.66 -16.33 15.61
C ALA A 292 -0.05 -16.62 17.00
N GLY A 293 -0.63 -16.05 18.05
CA GLY A 293 -0.22 -16.27 19.44
C GLY A 293 -0.33 -17.72 19.90
N ASP A 294 0.80 -18.31 20.30
CA ASP A 294 0.89 -19.46 21.19
C ASP A 294 0.98 -19.06 22.68
N GLY A 295 0.95 -17.75 22.99
CA GLY A 295 0.77 -17.23 24.34
C GLY A 295 2.04 -16.76 25.06
N THR A 296 3.20 -16.72 24.42
CA THR A 296 4.41 -16.15 25.02
C THR A 296 4.90 -14.93 24.25
N ASP A 297 4.82 -13.77 24.91
CA ASP A 297 5.43 -12.48 24.57
C ASP A 297 5.38 -12.08 23.08
N MET A 298 4.18 -11.71 22.60
CA MET A 298 4.00 -11.19 21.26
C MET A 298 3.83 -9.69 21.28
N LYS A 299 4.82 -8.98 20.75
CA LYS A 299 4.74 -7.54 20.50
C LYS A 299 3.53 -7.17 19.62
N MET A 300 2.97 -8.10 18.83
CA MET A 300 1.82 -7.89 17.94
C MET A 300 1.01 -9.19 17.65
N PRO A 301 -0.17 -9.41 18.25
CA PRO A 301 -0.99 -10.60 18.00
C PRO A 301 -1.76 -10.51 16.68
N ALA A 302 -1.87 -11.62 15.94
CA ALA A 302 -2.74 -11.73 14.76
C ALA A 302 -4.22 -11.39 15.07
N PRO A 303 -4.98 -10.83 14.10
CA PRO A 303 -6.40 -10.59 14.27
C PRO A 303 -7.11 -11.92 14.50
N THR A 304 -8.09 -11.92 15.40
CA THR A 304 -8.85 -13.14 15.76
C THR A 304 -10.34 -12.93 15.56
N VAL A 305 -11.02 -14.01 15.20
CA VAL A 305 -12.47 -14.11 15.23
C VAL A 305 -12.88 -15.24 16.17
N THR A 306 -13.90 -15.02 16.99
CA THR A 306 -14.46 -16.08 17.84
C THR A 306 -15.59 -16.77 17.09
N VAL A 307 -15.39 -18.05 16.79
CA VAL A 307 -16.42 -18.93 16.24
C VAL A 307 -17.19 -19.55 17.39
N VAL A 308 -18.51 -19.49 17.38
CA VAL A 308 -19.38 -20.07 18.43
C VAL A 308 -20.11 -21.30 17.92
N ALA A 309 -20.47 -22.21 18.83
CA ALA A 309 -21.31 -23.36 18.48
C ALA A 309 -22.64 -22.90 17.86
N ALA A 310 -23.14 -23.67 16.89
CA ALA A 310 -24.48 -23.46 16.36
C ALA A 310 -25.49 -23.75 17.47
N THR A 311 -26.38 -22.79 17.77
CA THR A 311 -27.49 -23.05 18.69
C THR A 311 -28.44 -24.02 18.02
N SER A 312 -28.73 -25.14 18.67
CA SER A 312 -29.73 -26.10 18.22
C SER A 312 -31.13 -25.48 18.34
N SER A 313 -31.59 -24.76 17.32
CA SER A 313 -32.97 -24.31 17.22
C SER A 313 -33.57 -24.63 15.85
N GLY A 314 -34.27 -25.78 15.77
CA GLY A 314 -35.24 -26.16 14.71
C GLY A 314 -34.65 -26.86 13.47
N HIS A 315 -35.14 -28.01 12.97
CA HIS A 315 -36.47 -28.61 13.09
C HIS A 315 -36.41 -30.12 13.35
N GLY A 316 -37.24 -30.58 14.28
CA GLY A 316 -37.74 -31.93 14.25
C GLY A 316 -38.77 -32.07 13.13
N HIS A 317 -38.59 -33.11 12.31
CA HIS A 317 -39.62 -33.80 11.55
C HIS A 317 -39.25 -35.28 11.52
#